data_AF-A0A0G0S550-F1
#
_entry.id   AF-A0A0G0S550-F1
#
_cell.length_a   1.000
_cell.length_b   1.000
_cell.length_c   1.000
_cell.angle_alpha   90.00
_cell.angle_beta   90.00
_cell.angle_gamma   90.00
#
_symmetry.space_group_name_H-M   'P 1'
#
loop_
_entity.id
_entity.type
_entity.pdbx_description
1 polymer ?
#
loop_
_entity_poly.entity_id
_entity_poly.type
_entity_poly.pdbx_seq_one_letter_code
_entity_poly.pdbx_strand_id
1 'polypeptide(L)' 'MHDKDTGSPEVQIAVLSRRIDDLASHLKKNKKDKHSRRGLLGLVADRKAHMKYLEKKDTKRYNSLVKKLGLKKTS' A
#
# COMPACT_ATOMS: atom_id res chain seq x y z
N MET A 1 13.27 15.68 -16.46
CA MET A 1 11.93 15.07 -16.29
C MET A 1 12.15 13.57 -16.17
N HIS A 2 11.83 12.93 -15.04
CA HIS A 2 12.11 11.50 -14.81
C HIS A 2 10.87 10.66 -15.15
N ASP A 3 10.74 10.26 -16.42
CA ASP A 3 9.67 9.40 -16.97
C ASP A 3 9.80 7.90 -16.58
N LYS A 4 10.27 7.60 -15.36
CA LYS A 4 10.47 6.21 -14.88
C LYS A 4 9.71 5.88 -13.58
N ASP A 5 8.62 6.60 -13.31
CA ASP A 5 7.84 6.39 -12.08
C ASP A 5 6.97 5.12 -12.08
N THR A 6 6.98 4.29 -13.13
CA THR A 6 6.25 3.00 -13.14
C THR A 6 6.83 1.97 -12.17
N GLY A 7 8.06 2.16 -11.69
CA GLY A 7 8.72 1.32 -10.68
C GLY A 7 9.01 2.01 -9.35
N SER A 8 8.59 3.26 -9.15
CA SER A 8 8.92 3.96 -7.90
C SER A 8 8.14 3.34 -6.72
N PRO A 9 8.79 3.13 -5.56
CA PRO A 9 8.11 2.63 -4.36
C PRO A 9 6.84 3.41 -4.05
N GLU A 10 6.83 4.71 -4.30
CA GLU A 10 5.70 5.62 -4.10
C GLU A 10 4.48 5.23 -4.95
N VAL A 11 4.67 4.97 -6.24
CA VAL A 11 3.59 4.57 -7.16
C VAL A 11 3.07 3.18 -6.78
N GLN A 12 3.95 2.23 -6.48
CA GLN A 12 3.55 0.89 -6.05
C GLN A 12 2.72 0.93 -4.75
N ILE A 13 3.14 1.73 -3.77
CA ILE A 13 2.38 1.92 -2.51
C ILE A 13 1.00 2.52 -2.79
N ALA A 14 0.88 3.49 -3.69
CA ALA A 14 -0.39 4.10 -4.04
C ALA A 14 -1.34 3.09 -4.72
N VAL A 15 -0.86 2.33 -5.70
CA VAL A 15 -1.62 1.29 -6.39
C VAL A 15 -2.09 0.20 -5.43
N LEU A 16 -1.18 -0.30 -4.58
CA LEU A 16 -1.51 -1.31 -3.57
C LEU A 16 -2.53 -0.77 -2.57
N SER A 17 -2.42 0.48 -2.13
CA SER A 17 -3.38 1.10 -1.22
C SER A 17 -4.78 1.13 -1.82
N ARG A 18 -4.91 1.54 -3.09
CA ARG A 18 -6.21 1.55 -3.76
C ARG A 18 -6.82 0.14 -3.86
N ARG A 19 -6.02 -0.86 -4.24
CA ARG A 19 -6.48 -2.26 -4.31
C ARG A 19 -6.90 -2.80 -2.95
N ILE A 20 -6.17 -2.47 -1.89
CA ILE A 20 -6.50 -2.84 -0.51
C ILE A 20 -7.86 -2.25 -0.12
N ASP A 21 -8.10 -0.97 -0.41
CA ASP A 21 -9.36 -0.31 -0.06
C ASP A 21 -10.55 -0.91 -0.81
N ASP A 22 -10.39 -1.15 -2.12
CA ASP A 22 -11.43 -1.75 -2.96
C ASP A 22 -11.76 -3.18 -2.48
N LEU A 23 -10.73 -3.99 -2.19
CA LEU A 23 -10.89 -5.37 -1.72
C LEU A 23 -11.43 -5.44 -0.28
N ALA A 24 -11.00 -4.53 0.59
CA ALA A 24 -11.54 -4.42 1.95
C ALA A 24 -13.04 -4.07 1.91
N SER A 25 -13.46 -3.16 1.03
CA SER A 25 -14.87 -2.82 0.81
C SER A 25 -15.68 -4.03 0.30
N HIS A 26 -15.13 -4.79 -0.66
CA HIS A 26 -15.73 -6.03 -1.14
C HIS A 26 -15.93 -7.06 -0.01
N LEU A 27 -14.91 -7.26 0.82
CA LEU A 27 -14.94 -8.24 1.92
C LEU A 27 -15.89 -7.85 3.06
N LYS A 28 -16.20 -6.56 3.25
CA LYS A 28 -17.24 -6.12 4.20
C LYS A 28 -18.61 -6.71 3.83
N LYS A 29 -18.90 -6.81 2.53
CA LYS A 29 -20.13 -7.43 2.00
C LYS A 29 -20.01 -8.96 1.96
N ASN A 30 -18.83 -9.48 1.61
CA ASN A 30 -18.56 -10.91 1.44
C ASN A 30 -17.74 -11.52 2.59
N LYS A 31 -18.31 -11.51 3.81
CA LYS A 31 -17.59 -11.93 5.05
C LYS A 31 -17.05 -13.37 5.02
N LYS A 32 -17.62 -14.25 4.19
CA LYS A 32 -17.23 -15.67 4.05
C LYS A 32 -16.14 -15.91 2.98
N ASP A 33 -15.78 -14.91 2.19
CA ASP A 33 -14.73 -15.05 1.18
C ASP A 33 -13.32 -15.07 1.83
N LYS A 34 -12.86 -16.28 2.14
CA LYS A 34 -11.56 -16.53 2.76
C LYS A 34 -10.41 -16.39 1.76
N HIS A 35 -10.64 -16.68 0.48
CA HIS A 35 -9.60 -16.64 -0.54
C HIS A 35 -9.19 -15.19 -0.82
N SER A 36 -10.16 -14.31 -1.01
CA SER A 36 -9.93 -12.87 -1.18
C SER A 36 -9.29 -12.24 0.06
N ARG A 37 -9.68 -12.68 1.27
CA ARG A 37 -9.03 -12.22 2.52
C ARG A 37 -7.55 -12.59 2.57
N ARG A 38 -7.18 -13.79 2.13
CA ARG A 38 -5.77 -14.19 2.02
C ARG A 38 -5.02 -13.31 1.02
N GLY A 39 -5.63 -13.02 -0.12
CA GLY A 39 -5.08 -12.08 -1.11
C GLY A 39 -4.86 -10.68 -0.53
N LEU A 40 -5.84 -10.17 0.23
CA LEU A 40 -5.73 -8.87 0.92
C LEU A 40 -4.52 -8.80 1.85
N LEU A 41 -4.29 -9.86 2.65
CA LEU A 41 -3.14 -9.90 3.56
C LEU A 41 -1.81 -9.85 2.79
N GLY A 42 -1.74 -10.51 1.63
CA GLY A 42 -0.58 -10.44 0.74
C GLY A 42 -0.33 -9.01 0.23
N LEU A 43 -1.37 -8.33 -0.24
CA LEU A 43 -1.26 -6.94 -0.70
C LEU A 43 -0.81 -5.99 0.42
N VAL A 44 -1.32 -6.18 1.64
CA VAL A 44 -0.92 -5.39 2.82
C VAL A 44 0.54 -5.61 3.17
N ALA A 45 1.02 -6.87 3.13
CA ALA A 45 2.41 -7.21 3.39
C ALA A 45 3.35 -6.60 2.34
N ASP A 46 2.99 -6.67 1.07
CA ASP A 46 3.75 -6.10 -0.05
C ASP A 46 3.86 -4.56 0.07
N ARG A 47 2.74 -3.89 0.36
CA ARG A 47 2.74 -2.44 0.64
C ARG A 47 3.66 -2.09 1.80
N LYS A 48 3.64 -2.89 2.88
CA LYS A 48 4.51 -2.68 4.04
C LYS A 48 5.99 -2.84 3.67
N ALA A 49 6.34 -3.78 2.80
CA ALA A 49 7.71 -3.96 2.32
C ALA A 49 8.19 -2.74 1.52
N HIS A 50 7.37 -2.25 0.57
CA HIS A 50 7.69 -1.02 -0.19
C HIS A 50 7.81 0.22 0.73
N MET A 51 6.90 0.37 1.69
CA MET A 51 6.95 1.47 2.67
C MET A 51 8.24 1.43 3.49
N LYS A 52 8.65 0.25 3.97
CA LYS A 52 9.90 0.07 4.73
C LYS A 52 11.14 0.37 3.87
N TYR A 53 11.12 -0.02 2.60
CA TYR A 53 12.20 0.32 1.66
C TYR A 53 12.30 1.84 1.45
N LEU A 54 11.17 2.50 1.21
CA LEU A 54 11.12 3.95 1.01
C LEU A 54 11.56 4.71 2.26
N GLU A 55 11.14 4.28 3.45
CA GLU A 55 11.53 4.90 4.72
C GLU A 55 13.04 4.84 4.95
N LYS A 56 13.66 3.68 4.67
CA LYS A 56 15.12 3.49 4.75
C LYS A 56 15.90 4.35 3.76
N LYS A 57 15.33 4.57 2.57
CA LYS A 57 16.00 5.29 1.49
C LYS A 57 15.82 6.81 1.59
N ASP A 58 14.62 7.25 1.94
CA ASP A 58 14.26 8.66 2.06
C ASP A 58 13.06 8.83 3.01
N THR A 59 13.36 9.16 4.26
CA THR A 59 12.34 9.38 5.30
C THR A 59 11.44 10.58 4.99
N LYS A 60 11.91 11.59 4.25
CA LYS A 60 11.07 12.75 3.87
C LYS A 60 10.00 12.32 2.87
N ARG A 61 10.38 11.55 1.84
CA ARG A 61 9.43 11.00 0.86
C ARG A 61 8.42 10.07 1.51
N TYR A 62 8.90 9.19 2.40
CA TYR A 62 8.02 8.33 3.18
C TYR A 62 6.97 9.12 3.97
N ASN A 63 7.39 10.12 4.76
CA ASN A 63 6.46 10.93 5.55
C ASN A 63 5.46 11.70 4.67
N SER A 64 5.91 12.23 3.53
CA SER A 64 5.04 12.91 2.56
C SER A 64 4.00 11.96 1.97
N LEU A 65 4.43 10.74 1.57
CA LEU A 65 3.55 9.73 1.00
C LEU A 65 2.52 9.22 2.02
N VAL A 66 2.95 8.94 3.25
CA VAL A 66 2.08 8.52 4.35
C VAL A 66 1.00 9.58 4.63
N LYS A 67 1.39 10.87 4.66
CA LYS A 67 0.45 11.99 4.81
C LYS A 67 -0.52 12.07 3.62
N LYS A 68 -0.02 11.91 2.39
CA LYS A 68 -0.84 11.97 1.17
C LYS A 68 -1.87 10.84 1.09
N LEU A 69 -1.52 9.64 1.53
CA LEU A 69 -2.39 8.46 1.49
C LEU A 69 -3.23 8.27 2.76
N GLY A 70 -3.06 9.11 3.79
CA GLY A 70 -3.78 8.98 5.06
C GLY A 70 -3.47 7.67 5.82
N LEU A 71 -2.34 7.03 5.52
CA LEU A 71 -1.95 5.78 6.17
C LEU A 71 -1.45 6.08 7.58
N LYS A 72 -1.83 5.26 8.58
CA LYS A 72 -1.24 5.36 9.92
C LYS A 72 0.17 4.76 9.89
N LYS A 73 1.14 5.42 10.55
CA LYS A 73 2.44 4.80 10.85
C LYS A 73 2.16 3.52 11.63
N THR A 74 2.53 2.37 11.06
CA THR A 74 2.52 1.11 11.79
C THR A 74 3.76 1.11 12.67
N SER A 75 3.57 1.41 13.96
CA SER A 75 4.58 1.28 15.02
C SER A 75 5.03 -0.17 15.19
#